data_AF-A0A2M7A5A4-F1
#
_entry.id   AF-A0A2M7A5A4-F1
#
_cell.length_a   1.000
_cell.length_b   1.000
_cell.length_c   1.000
_cell.angle_alpha   90.00
_cell.angle_beta   90.00
_cell.angle_gamma   90.00
#
_symmetry.space_group_name_H-M   'P 1'
#
loop_
_entity.id
_entity.type
_entity.pdbx_description
1 polymer ?
#
loop_
_entity_poly.entity_id
_entity_poly.type
_entity_poly.pdbx_seq_one_letter_code
_entity_poly.pdbx_strand_id
1 'polypeptide(L)'
;MKGKLLFTIQALTLVLTACGISPTLQAASAAPKATTYNIADYYPLCVGSQWHYQGVDEDTGDPYEVTQTAVQQVSINGQPAMQVHASYSWGEVNNYSWSDRTTGMWQYGWDEDSDKVRFDPPIHIPALVTVGQSFSGTSRLLVNGVDSGAISWTIAIESHGSINVPAGSFNDCLVCMLNFKAGDDIDVSRNWFARDVGEVNQAGITDAPDEQLVWAKVCGRTYGDGSVTHDVALTSFTASPTSVMRGQTVTFSGTVKNNGKVSESGVKFTMTTNGTQLRPPLTLPTLTAGQEVSGSLKMKVPLTAAKGEYLITGTLSTVTGETNTANNGMTVKVTVK
;
A
#
# COMPACT_ATOMS: atom_id res chain seq x y z
N MET A 1 -16.66 -23.59 13.21
CA MET A 1 -17.31 -22.70 12.24
C MET A 1 -17.36 -23.46 10.92
N LYS A 2 -18.47 -23.40 10.18
CA LYS A 2 -18.70 -24.25 9.00
C LYS A 2 -18.40 -23.41 7.75
N GLY A 3 -17.29 -23.68 7.08
CA GLY A 3 -17.05 -23.21 5.72
C GLY A 3 -18.13 -23.78 4.81
N LYS A 4 -18.98 -22.89 4.29
CA LYS A 4 -20.07 -23.23 3.37
C LYS A 4 -20.05 -22.24 2.22
N LEU A 5 -19.41 -22.65 1.14
CA LEU A 5 -19.67 -22.19 -0.21
C LEU A 5 -21.07 -22.63 -0.62
N LEU A 6 -21.94 -21.69 -1.01
CA LEU A 6 -23.26 -21.94 -1.59
C LEU A 6 -23.88 -20.65 -2.17
N PHE A 7 -24.01 -20.56 -3.51
CA PHE A 7 -25.28 -20.39 -4.29
C PHE A 7 -25.20 -19.58 -5.62
N THR A 8 -25.50 -20.28 -6.71
CA THR A 8 -26.30 -20.04 -7.94
C THR A 8 -26.89 -18.63 -8.30
N ILE A 9 -26.80 -18.21 -9.58
CA ILE A 9 -27.91 -17.83 -10.54
C ILE A 9 -27.42 -17.23 -11.90
N GLN A 10 -28.31 -17.32 -12.89
CA GLN A 10 -28.25 -17.30 -14.37
C GLN A 10 -27.77 -16.04 -15.13
N ALA A 11 -27.37 -16.34 -16.39
CA ALA A 11 -26.84 -15.49 -17.45
C ALA A 11 -27.83 -14.47 -18.07
N LEU A 12 -27.26 -13.36 -18.57
CA LEU A 12 -27.92 -12.41 -19.47
C LEU A 12 -27.03 -12.12 -20.69
N THR A 13 -27.50 -12.50 -21.89
CA THR A 13 -26.82 -12.31 -23.17
C THR A 13 -27.12 -10.93 -23.75
N LEU A 14 -26.09 -10.14 -24.08
CA LEU A 14 -26.23 -8.87 -24.82
C LEU A 14 -25.63 -9.01 -26.23
N VAL A 15 -26.45 -8.75 -27.25
CA VAL A 15 -26.07 -8.73 -28.68
C VAL A 15 -25.66 -7.30 -29.04
N LEU A 16 -24.48 -7.13 -29.64
CA LEU A 16 -24.01 -5.86 -30.20
C LEU A 16 -23.84 -5.97 -31.71
N THR A 17 -24.58 -5.11 -32.42
CA THR A 17 -24.59 -4.95 -33.87
C THR A 17 -23.47 -4.00 -34.30
N ALA A 18 -22.61 -4.41 -35.23
CA ALA A 18 -21.53 -3.60 -35.76
C ALA A 18 -22.01 -2.66 -36.88
N CYS A 19 -21.58 -1.40 -36.86
CA CYS A 19 -21.73 -0.45 -37.96
C CYS A 19 -20.34 -0.15 -38.54
N GLY A 20 -20.20 -0.33 -39.86
CA GLY A 20 -18.92 -0.30 -40.57
C GLY A 20 -18.41 1.11 -40.88
N ILE A 21 -17.11 1.31 -40.67
CA ILE A 21 -16.35 2.43 -41.24
C ILE A 21 -15.03 1.83 -41.78
N SER A 22 -14.75 2.04 -43.06
CA SER A 22 -13.51 1.63 -43.71
C SER A 22 -12.36 2.56 -43.32
N PRO A 23 -11.23 2.06 -42.79
CA PRO A 23 -10.06 2.89 -42.51
C PRO A 23 -9.09 2.95 -43.70
N THR A 24 -8.64 4.17 -43.98
CA THR A 24 -7.51 4.48 -44.87
C THR A 24 -6.21 3.97 -44.25
N LEU A 25 -5.43 3.16 -44.99
CA LEU A 25 -4.17 2.56 -44.54
C LEU A 25 -3.06 3.61 -44.42
N GLN A 26 -2.73 3.99 -43.18
CA GLN A 26 -1.51 4.73 -42.85
C GLN A 26 -0.38 3.74 -42.58
N ALA A 27 0.80 3.96 -43.17
CA ALA A 27 1.96 3.08 -43.02
C ALA A 27 2.34 2.93 -41.54
N ALA A 28 2.24 1.71 -41.02
CA ALA A 28 2.49 1.40 -39.63
C ALA A 28 3.98 1.63 -39.29
N SER A 29 4.23 2.53 -38.33
CA SER A 29 5.47 2.56 -37.56
C SER A 29 5.76 1.16 -37.03
N ALA A 30 6.99 0.67 -37.18
CA ALA A 30 7.41 -0.60 -36.61
C ALA A 30 7.04 -0.62 -35.12
N ALA A 31 6.27 -1.64 -34.70
CA ALA A 31 5.87 -1.78 -33.31
C ALA A 31 7.13 -1.85 -32.43
N PRO A 32 7.19 -1.12 -31.31
CA PRO A 32 8.32 -1.18 -30.41
C PRO A 32 8.58 -2.64 -29.99
N LYS A 33 9.85 -3.05 -30.01
CA LYS A 33 10.27 -4.38 -29.57
C LYS A 33 9.81 -4.57 -28.13
N ALA A 34 8.98 -5.58 -27.89
CA ALA A 34 8.44 -5.82 -26.57
C ALA A 34 9.55 -6.16 -25.56
N THR A 35 9.52 -5.50 -24.41
CA THR A 35 10.48 -5.75 -23.32
C THR A 35 10.14 -7.06 -22.63
N THR A 36 11.15 -7.93 -22.48
CA THR A 36 11.03 -9.19 -21.75
C THR A 36 11.57 -9.04 -20.33
N TYR A 37 10.88 -9.65 -19.38
CA TYR A 37 11.19 -9.62 -17.94
C TYR A 37 11.41 -11.05 -17.46
N ASN A 38 12.29 -11.24 -16.46
CA ASN A 38 12.40 -12.51 -15.77
C ASN A 38 11.47 -12.50 -14.55
N ILE A 39 10.41 -13.31 -14.52
CA ILE A 39 9.41 -13.28 -13.44
C ILE A 39 10.02 -13.56 -12.06
N ALA A 40 11.10 -14.35 -12.01
CA ALA A 40 11.77 -14.66 -10.76
C ALA A 40 12.47 -13.46 -10.12
N ASP A 41 12.83 -12.44 -10.90
CA ASP A 41 13.33 -11.17 -10.36
C ASP A 41 12.25 -10.41 -9.57
N TYR A 42 10.97 -10.72 -9.80
CA TYR A 42 9.83 -10.05 -9.18
C TYR A 42 9.19 -10.87 -8.06
N TYR A 43 9.69 -12.08 -7.80
CA TYR A 43 9.24 -12.92 -6.69
C TYR A 43 10.42 -13.71 -6.09
N PRO A 44 11.40 -13.02 -5.48
CA PRO A 44 12.59 -13.68 -4.92
C PRO A 44 12.25 -14.42 -3.61
N LEU A 45 12.59 -15.70 -3.55
CA LEU A 45 12.31 -16.58 -2.40
C LEU A 45 13.62 -17.00 -1.72
N CYS A 46 14.05 -16.22 -0.74
CA CYS A 46 15.18 -16.55 0.15
C CYS A 46 14.67 -16.95 1.53
N VAL A 47 15.29 -17.96 2.16
CA VAL A 47 14.99 -18.30 3.55
C VAL A 47 15.22 -17.07 4.45
N GLY A 48 14.26 -16.78 5.32
CA GLY A 48 14.26 -15.64 6.21
C GLY A 48 13.71 -14.35 5.60
N SER A 49 13.31 -14.35 4.32
CA SER A 49 12.56 -13.22 3.78
C SER A 49 11.22 -13.06 4.51
N GLN A 50 10.79 -11.81 4.72
CA GLN A 50 9.54 -11.46 5.38
C GLN A 50 8.83 -10.34 4.63
N TRP A 51 7.50 -10.40 4.59
CA TRP A 51 6.63 -9.38 4.04
C TRP A 51 5.49 -9.14 5.02
N HIS A 52 5.20 -7.88 5.30
CA HIS A 52 4.11 -7.50 6.17
C HIS A 52 3.14 -6.61 5.42
N TYR A 53 1.89 -7.04 5.37
CA TYR A 53 0.82 -6.39 4.65
C TYR A 53 -0.26 -5.94 5.62
N GLN A 54 -0.93 -4.87 5.23
CA GLN A 54 -2.24 -4.50 5.76
C GLN A 54 -3.29 -4.76 4.68
N GLY A 55 -4.47 -5.21 5.09
CA GLY A 55 -5.58 -5.43 4.18
C GLY A 55 -6.93 -5.15 4.81
N VAL A 56 -7.97 -5.33 4.01
CA VAL A 56 -9.37 -5.25 4.45
C VAL A 56 -10.06 -6.56 4.07
N ASP A 57 -10.69 -7.20 5.04
CA ASP A 57 -11.50 -8.40 4.82
C ASP A 57 -12.73 -8.03 3.99
N GLU A 58 -12.98 -8.74 2.90
CA GLU A 58 -14.01 -8.38 1.92
C GLU A 58 -15.44 -8.62 2.42
N ASP A 59 -15.62 -9.62 3.28
CA ASP A 59 -16.93 -10.00 3.82
C ASP A 59 -17.36 -9.05 4.94
N THR A 60 -16.42 -8.68 5.80
CA THR A 60 -16.69 -7.91 7.03
C THR A 60 -16.32 -6.43 6.89
N GLY A 61 -15.41 -6.10 5.99
CA GLY A 61 -14.79 -4.78 5.91
C GLY A 61 -13.80 -4.49 7.05
N ASP A 62 -13.48 -5.48 7.89
CA ASP A 62 -12.59 -5.29 9.03
C ASP A 62 -11.13 -5.22 8.56
N PRO A 63 -10.31 -4.29 9.11
CA PRO A 63 -8.91 -4.22 8.79
C PRO A 63 -8.15 -5.41 9.40
N TYR A 64 -7.15 -5.89 8.68
CA TYR A 64 -6.26 -6.92 9.18
C TYR A 64 -4.81 -6.66 8.80
N GLU A 65 -3.92 -7.39 9.48
CA GLU A 65 -2.50 -7.43 9.17
C GLU A 65 -2.07 -8.88 9.00
N VAL A 66 -1.14 -9.12 8.09
CA VAL A 66 -0.55 -10.43 7.86
C VAL A 66 0.95 -10.29 7.72
N THR A 67 1.69 -11.19 8.36
CA THR A 67 3.13 -11.34 8.13
C THR A 67 3.41 -12.67 7.46
N GLN A 68 3.99 -12.62 6.27
CA GLN A 68 4.47 -13.76 5.52
C GLN A 68 5.98 -13.93 5.73
N THR A 69 6.44 -15.15 5.96
CA THR A 69 7.85 -15.49 6.16
C THR A 69 8.25 -16.69 5.30
N ALA A 70 9.26 -16.54 4.46
CA ALA A 70 9.89 -17.67 3.76
C ALA A 70 10.70 -18.50 4.76
N VAL A 71 10.16 -19.64 5.19
CA VAL A 71 10.67 -20.43 6.33
C VAL A 71 11.81 -21.33 5.92
N GLN A 72 11.58 -22.15 4.89
CA GLN A 72 12.51 -23.20 4.49
C GLN A 72 12.23 -23.68 3.07
N GLN A 73 13.26 -24.20 2.41
CA GLN A 73 13.09 -24.94 1.17
C GLN A 73 12.71 -26.40 1.47
N VAL A 74 11.69 -26.89 0.77
CA VAL A 74 11.18 -28.26 0.81
C VAL A 74 11.16 -28.86 -0.61
N SER A 75 10.75 -30.13 -0.72
CA SER A 75 10.54 -30.80 -2.01
C SER A 75 9.10 -31.31 -2.11
N ILE A 76 8.40 -30.93 -3.17
CA ILE A 76 7.04 -31.40 -3.48
C ILE A 76 7.10 -32.12 -4.83
N ASN A 77 6.73 -33.39 -4.87
CA ASN A 77 6.81 -34.23 -6.08
C ASN A 77 8.20 -34.25 -6.75
N GLY A 78 9.27 -34.16 -5.94
CA GLY A 78 10.66 -34.10 -6.40
C GLY A 78 11.11 -32.75 -6.96
N GLN A 79 10.25 -31.72 -6.91
CA GLN A 79 10.57 -30.36 -7.32
C GLN A 79 10.83 -29.47 -6.10
N PRO A 80 11.76 -28.51 -6.19
CA PRO A 80 12.01 -27.56 -5.10
C PRO A 80 10.78 -26.67 -4.88
N ALA A 81 10.47 -26.40 -3.62
CA ALA A 81 9.47 -25.40 -3.21
C ALA A 81 9.96 -24.65 -1.97
N MET A 82 9.61 -23.38 -1.85
CA MET A 82 9.75 -22.58 -0.63
C MET A 82 8.45 -22.66 0.14
N GLN A 83 8.54 -23.01 1.42
CA GLN A 83 7.43 -22.86 2.37
C GLN A 83 7.39 -21.39 2.82
N VAL A 84 6.29 -20.70 2.52
CA VAL A 84 6.01 -19.33 2.97
C VAL A 84 4.88 -19.39 4.00
N HIS A 85 5.21 -19.14 5.26
CA HIS A 85 4.27 -19.13 6.37
C HIS A 85 3.62 -17.75 6.53
N ALA A 86 2.30 -17.68 6.45
CA ALA A 86 1.50 -16.48 6.68
C ALA A 86 0.76 -16.60 8.02
N SER A 87 0.90 -15.58 8.87
CA SER A 87 0.21 -15.49 10.15
C SER A 87 -0.80 -14.35 10.12
N TYR A 88 -2.07 -14.71 10.27
CA TYR A 88 -3.22 -13.81 10.36
C TYR A 88 -3.73 -13.78 11.81
N SER A 89 -4.59 -12.81 12.14
CA SER A 89 -5.23 -12.76 13.46
C SER A 89 -6.24 -13.90 13.69
N TRP A 90 -6.72 -14.54 12.62
CA TRP A 90 -7.69 -15.63 12.64
C TRP A 90 -7.11 -17.02 12.33
N GLY A 91 -5.84 -17.13 11.94
CA GLY A 91 -5.27 -18.42 11.56
C GLY A 91 -3.87 -18.33 10.95
N GLU A 92 -3.36 -19.49 10.57
CA GLU A 92 -2.04 -19.65 9.96
C GLU A 92 -2.16 -20.45 8.66
N VAL A 93 -1.46 -19.99 7.62
CA VAL A 93 -1.43 -20.64 6.31
C VAL A 93 0.01 -20.86 5.88
N ASN A 94 0.33 -22.04 5.34
CA ASN A 94 1.61 -22.31 4.71
C ASN A 94 1.44 -22.42 3.20
N ASN A 95 1.91 -21.42 2.45
CA ASN A 95 1.96 -21.46 1.00
C ASN A 95 3.23 -22.16 0.51
N TYR A 96 3.13 -22.84 -0.62
CA TYR A 96 4.26 -23.53 -1.25
C TYR A 96 4.46 -23.03 -2.67
N SER A 97 5.53 -22.27 -2.88
CA SER A 97 5.83 -21.62 -4.15
C SER A 97 7.30 -21.79 -4.49
N TRP A 98 7.66 -21.74 -5.78
CA TRP A 98 9.06 -21.70 -6.19
C TRP A 98 9.27 -20.62 -7.24
N SER A 99 10.48 -20.08 -7.29
CA SER A 99 10.82 -19.01 -8.20
C SER A 99 12.30 -19.07 -8.49
N ASP A 100 12.66 -19.33 -9.75
CA ASP A 100 14.04 -19.27 -10.20
C ASP A 100 14.15 -18.75 -11.63
N ARG A 101 15.29 -18.16 -11.95
CA ARG A 101 15.51 -17.49 -13.23
C ARG A 101 15.48 -18.40 -14.45
N THR A 102 15.56 -19.72 -14.27
CA THR A 102 15.63 -20.71 -15.35
C THR A 102 14.27 -21.33 -15.65
N THR A 103 13.48 -21.63 -14.62
CA THR A 103 12.18 -22.29 -14.79
C THR A 103 11.00 -21.33 -14.67
N GLY A 104 11.15 -20.24 -13.92
CA GLY A 104 10.10 -19.26 -13.67
C GLY A 104 9.46 -19.44 -12.30
N MET A 105 8.17 -19.14 -12.21
CA MET A 105 7.41 -19.14 -10.96
C MET A 105 6.42 -20.30 -10.93
N TRP A 106 6.38 -21.01 -9.81
CA TRP A 106 5.54 -22.17 -9.57
C TRP A 106 4.71 -21.99 -8.30
N GLN A 107 3.45 -22.42 -8.32
CA GLN A 107 2.59 -22.52 -7.15
C GLN A 107 2.14 -23.97 -6.98
N TYR A 108 2.48 -24.58 -5.85
CA TYR A 108 2.21 -25.99 -5.55
C TYR A 108 0.94 -26.19 -4.72
N GLY A 109 0.50 -25.16 -3.99
CA GLY A 109 -0.69 -25.19 -3.13
C GLY A 109 -0.41 -24.61 -1.75
N TRP A 110 -1.26 -24.92 -0.78
CA TRP A 110 -1.16 -24.40 0.59
C TRP A 110 -1.58 -25.43 1.64
N ASP A 111 -1.20 -25.22 2.89
CA ASP A 111 -1.76 -25.89 4.06
C ASP A 111 -2.46 -24.85 4.93
N GLU A 112 -3.70 -25.12 5.31
CA GLU A 112 -4.50 -24.30 6.22
C GLU A 112 -5.22 -25.22 7.20
N ASP A 113 -5.13 -24.92 8.49
CA ASP A 113 -5.61 -25.79 9.57
C ASP A 113 -5.13 -27.25 9.41
N SER A 114 -6.06 -28.18 9.15
CA SER A 114 -5.76 -29.59 8.91
C SER A 114 -5.69 -29.97 7.44
N ASP A 115 -6.04 -29.05 6.54
CA ASP A 115 -6.19 -29.33 5.12
C ASP A 115 -4.93 -28.99 4.34
N LYS A 116 -4.48 -29.97 3.55
CA LYS A 116 -3.32 -29.85 2.65
C LYS A 116 -3.80 -29.83 1.21
N VAL A 117 -3.81 -28.65 0.62
CA VAL A 117 -4.26 -28.41 -0.75
C VAL A 117 -3.07 -28.42 -1.70
N ARG A 118 -3.12 -29.22 -2.76
CA ARG A 118 -2.06 -29.30 -3.77
C ARG A 118 -2.61 -29.21 -5.19
N PHE A 119 -1.85 -28.57 -6.07
CA PHE A 119 -2.13 -28.50 -7.50
C PHE A 119 -1.33 -29.56 -8.26
N ASP A 120 -2.00 -30.32 -9.13
CA ASP A 120 -1.35 -31.32 -9.98
C ASP A 120 -1.88 -31.27 -11.45
N PRO A 121 -1.09 -30.72 -12.40
CA PRO A 121 0.25 -30.17 -12.21
C PRO A 121 0.23 -28.85 -11.41
N PRO A 122 1.36 -28.43 -10.81
CA PRO A 122 1.48 -27.11 -10.22
C PRO A 122 1.20 -25.99 -11.24
N ILE A 123 0.67 -24.85 -10.77
CA ILE A 123 0.51 -23.66 -11.62
C ILE A 123 1.90 -23.13 -11.97
N HIS A 124 2.11 -22.72 -13.22
CA HIS A 124 3.42 -22.35 -13.73
C HIS A 124 3.38 -21.11 -14.62
N ILE A 125 4.25 -20.15 -14.31
CA ILE A 125 4.60 -19.03 -15.18
C ILE A 125 6.04 -19.23 -15.65
N PRO A 126 6.31 -19.29 -16.96
CA PRO A 126 7.67 -19.39 -17.50
C PRO A 126 8.58 -18.25 -17.04
N ALA A 127 9.88 -18.53 -16.98
CA ALA A 127 10.87 -17.55 -16.52
C ALA A 127 10.82 -16.22 -17.26
N LEU A 128 10.69 -16.26 -18.58
CA LEU A 128 10.67 -15.06 -19.42
C LEU A 128 9.23 -14.70 -19.80
N VAL A 129 8.81 -13.49 -19.42
CA VAL A 129 7.48 -12.97 -19.68
C VAL A 129 7.54 -11.63 -20.38
N THR A 130 6.49 -11.30 -21.12
CA THR A 130 6.35 -10.02 -21.83
C THR A 130 5.01 -9.39 -21.48
N VAL A 131 4.94 -8.07 -21.36
CA VAL A 131 3.66 -7.36 -21.17
C VAL A 131 2.72 -7.67 -22.34
N GLY A 132 1.45 -7.96 -22.02
CA GLY A 132 0.42 -8.43 -22.94
C GLY A 132 0.37 -9.96 -23.11
N GLN A 133 1.30 -10.71 -22.51
CA GLN A 133 1.28 -12.17 -22.53
C GLN A 133 0.34 -12.73 -21.47
N SER A 134 -0.34 -13.82 -21.79
CA SER A 134 -1.15 -14.58 -20.84
C SER A 134 -0.77 -16.06 -20.84
N PHE A 135 -0.90 -16.67 -19.67
CA PHE A 135 -0.69 -18.09 -19.42
C PHE A 135 -1.96 -18.67 -18.84
N SER A 136 -2.32 -19.89 -19.21
CA SER A 136 -3.47 -20.56 -18.64
C SER A 136 -3.26 -22.06 -18.59
N GLY A 137 -4.02 -22.72 -17.71
CA GLY A 137 -3.96 -24.16 -17.55
C GLY A 137 -5.08 -24.67 -16.67
N THR A 138 -5.06 -25.99 -16.49
CA THR A 138 -5.90 -26.68 -15.51
C THR A 138 -5.04 -27.57 -14.64
N SER A 139 -5.41 -27.66 -13.36
CA SER A 139 -4.75 -28.49 -12.38
C SER A 139 -5.80 -29.29 -11.62
N ARG A 140 -5.48 -30.53 -11.23
CA ARG A 140 -6.27 -31.25 -10.23
C ARG A 140 -6.03 -30.60 -8.88
N LEU A 141 -7.09 -30.47 -8.10
CA LEU A 141 -7.06 -29.99 -6.73
C LEU A 141 -7.07 -31.19 -5.80
N LEU A 142 -5.95 -31.46 -5.15
CA LEU A 142 -5.81 -32.55 -4.20
C LEU A 142 -5.94 -31.99 -2.79
N VAL A 143 -6.97 -32.39 -2.04
CA VAL A 143 -7.18 -32.02 -0.64
C VAL A 143 -6.84 -33.23 0.22
N ASN A 144 -5.82 -33.10 1.07
CA ASN A 144 -5.28 -34.20 1.88
C ASN A 144 -4.91 -35.44 1.03
N GLY A 145 -4.48 -35.22 -0.21
CA GLY A 145 -4.11 -36.26 -1.18
C GLY A 145 -5.30 -36.91 -1.91
N VAL A 146 -6.53 -36.48 -1.63
CA VAL A 146 -7.74 -36.94 -2.34
C VAL A 146 -8.10 -35.93 -3.44
N ASP A 147 -8.41 -36.43 -4.63
CA ASP A 147 -8.89 -35.60 -5.74
C ASP A 147 -10.24 -34.96 -5.39
N SER A 148 -10.26 -33.63 -5.34
CA SER A 148 -11.41 -32.80 -5.01
C SER A 148 -11.95 -32.04 -6.22
N GLY A 149 -11.46 -32.33 -7.43
CA GLY A 149 -11.88 -31.70 -8.67
C GLY A 149 -10.75 -30.98 -9.40
N ALA A 150 -11.11 -30.07 -10.29
CA ALA A 150 -10.17 -29.32 -11.11
C ALA A 150 -10.30 -27.82 -10.86
N ILE A 151 -9.15 -27.14 -10.90
CA ILE A 151 -9.05 -25.69 -10.96
C ILE A 151 -8.56 -25.30 -12.36
N SER A 152 -9.20 -24.31 -12.97
CA SER A 152 -8.66 -23.62 -14.14
C SER A 152 -8.08 -22.29 -13.71
N TRP A 153 -7.00 -21.88 -14.36
CA TRP A 153 -6.31 -20.64 -14.00
C TRP A 153 -5.87 -19.89 -15.25
N THR A 154 -5.84 -18.57 -15.16
CA THR A 154 -5.25 -17.67 -16.16
C THR A 154 -4.45 -16.58 -15.44
N ILE A 155 -3.25 -16.30 -15.93
CA ILE A 155 -2.38 -15.24 -15.44
C ILE A 155 -1.96 -14.38 -16.62
N ALA A 156 -2.34 -13.10 -16.61
CA ALA A 156 -1.99 -12.14 -17.66
C ALA A 156 -1.01 -11.09 -17.15
N ILE A 157 0.08 -10.85 -17.87
CA ILE A 157 1.04 -9.78 -17.57
C ILE A 157 0.51 -8.50 -18.21
N GLU A 158 -0.35 -7.77 -17.49
CA GLU A 158 -1.11 -6.65 -18.05
C GLU A 158 -0.23 -5.44 -18.38
N SER A 159 0.68 -5.09 -17.47
CA SER A 159 1.50 -3.89 -17.61
C SER A 159 2.79 -3.95 -16.81
N HIS A 160 3.65 -2.97 -17.03
CA HIS A 160 4.85 -2.70 -16.24
C HIS A 160 4.83 -1.22 -15.86
N GLY A 161 5.09 -0.91 -14.60
CA GLY A 161 4.97 0.47 -14.12
C GLY A 161 5.32 0.67 -12.65
N SER A 162 4.73 1.70 -12.07
CA SER A 162 4.99 2.13 -10.69
C SER A 162 3.75 2.07 -9.82
N ILE A 163 3.92 1.81 -8.52
CA ILE A 163 2.88 1.89 -7.50
C ILE A 163 3.42 2.53 -6.21
N ASN A 164 2.54 3.22 -5.49
CA ASN A 164 2.80 3.74 -4.15
C ASN A 164 1.99 2.91 -3.14
N VAL A 165 2.67 2.35 -2.16
CA VAL A 165 2.07 1.60 -1.03
C VAL A 165 2.70 2.12 0.27
N PRO A 166 2.22 1.72 1.47
CA PRO A 166 2.79 2.22 2.72
C PRO A 166 4.31 1.95 2.88
N ALA A 167 4.83 0.85 2.31
CA ALA A 167 6.27 0.55 2.25
C ALA A 167 7.08 1.51 1.37
N GLY A 168 6.44 2.35 0.56
CA GLY A 168 7.07 3.35 -0.29
C GLY A 168 6.65 3.27 -1.77
N SER A 169 7.41 3.96 -2.62
CA SER A 169 7.22 3.96 -4.07
C SER A 169 8.07 2.87 -4.72
N PHE A 170 7.44 2.00 -5.51
CA PHE A 170 8.09 0.98 -6.32
C PHE A 170 7.88 1.35 -7.79
N ASN A 171 8.96 1.65 -8.52
CA ASN A 171 8.89 2.15 -9.91
C ASN A 171 9.15 1.07 -10.98
N ASP A 172 9.36 -0.17 -10.53
CA ASP A 172 9.65 -1.32 -11.37
C ASP A 172 8.78 -2.49 -10.91
N CYS A 173 7.51 -2.44 -11.29
CA CYS A 173 6.51 -3.44 -10.95
C CYS A 173 5.93 -4.11 -12.20
N LEU A 174 5.83 -5.43 -12.19
CA LEU A 174 4.95 -6.17 -13.09
C LEU A 174 3.54 -6.19 -12.50
N VAL A 175 2.55 -5.88 -13.33
CA VAL A 175 1.13 -5.97 -12.96
C VAL A 175 0.56 -7.23 -13.60
N CYS A 176 0.10 -8.13 -12.75
CA CYS A 176 -0.45 -9.42 -13.15
C CYS A 176 -1.93 -9.46 -12.82
N MET A 177 -2.76 -9.87 -13.78
CA MET A 177 -4.15 -10.27 -13.52
C MET A 177 -4.18 -11.77 -13.32
N LEU A 178 -4.67 -12.22 -12.17
CA LEU A 178 -4.85 -13.63 -11.83
C LEU A 178 -6.35 -13.93 -11.86
N ASN A 179 -6.71 -15.04 -12.49
CA ASN A 179 -8.06 -15.54 -12.54
C ASN A 179 -8.02 -17.03 -12.24
N PHE A 180 -8.59 -17.42 -11.10
CA PHE A 180 -8.72 -18.79 -10.66
C PHE A 180 -10.19 -19.18 -10.67
N LYS A 181 -10.47 -20.40 -11.11
CA LYS A 181 -11.82 -20.94 -11.09
C LYS A 181 -11.81 -22.40 -10.67
N ALA A 182 -12.52 -22.71 -9.58
CA ALA A 182 -12.72 -24.06 -9.08
C ALA A 182 -14.24 -24.30 -8.96
N GLY A 183 -14.80 -25.17 -9.80
CA GLY A 183 -16.26 -25.31 -9.88
C GLY A 183 -16.94 -24.02 -10.34
N ASP A 184 -17.81 -23.48 -9.49
CA ASP A 184 -18.52 -22.21 -9.72
C ASP A 184 -17.81 -21.01 -9.09
N ASP A 185 -16.82 -21.24 -8.22
CA ASP A 185 -16.10 -20.20 -7.51
C ASP A 185 -15.04 -19.58 -8.43
N ILE A 186 -15.01 -18.26 -8.46
CA ILE A 186 -14.12 -17.47 -9.30
C ILE A 186 -13.44 -16.43 -8.43
N ASP A 187 -12.13 -16.58 -8.30
CA ASP A 187 -11.28 -15.60 -7.66
C ASP A 187 -10.50 -14.82 -8.74
N VAL A 188 -10.67 -13.50 -8.75
CA VAL A 188 -9.98 -12.57 -9.64
C VAL A 188 -9.29 -11.52 -8.81
N SER A 189 -7.98 -11.43 -8.99
CA SER A 189 -7.12 -10.46 -8.34
C SER A 189 -6.17 -9.81 -9.34
N ARG A 190 -5.81 -8.56 -9.05
CA ARG A 190 -4.72 -7.87 -9.73
C ARG A 190 -3.60 -7.66 -8.74
N ASN A 191 -2.40 -8.15 -9.08
CA ASN A 191 -1.26 -8.16 -8.17
C ASN A 191 -0.12 -7.34 -8.79
N TRP A 192 0.54 -6.54 -7.96
CA TRP A 192 1.74 -5.79 -8.34
C TRP A 192 2.94 -6.45 -7.70
N PHE A 193 3.83 -6.97 -8.53
CA PHE A 193 5.08 -7.56 -8.09
C PHE A 193 6.21 -6.57 -8.36
N ALA A 194 6.90 -6.10 -7.32
CA ALA A 194 8.05 -5.22 -7.46
C ALA A 194 9.36 -6.02 -7.58
N ARG A 195 10.25 -5.56 -8.45
CA ARG A 195 11.57 -6.18 -8.65
C ARG A 195 12.34 -6.25 -7.34
N ASP A 196 12.96 -7.40 -7.09
CA ASP A 196 13.73 -7.75 -5.90
C ASP A 196 12.93 -7.77 -4.59
N VAL A 197 11.60 -7.61 -4.64
CA VAL A 197 10.73 -7.56 -3.45
C VAL A 197 9.78 -8.75 -3.44
N GLY A 198 8.99 -8.95 -4.49
CA GLY A 198 7.80 -9.78 -4.40
C GLY A 198 6.54 -8.97 -4.61
N GLU A 199 5.42 -9.49 -4.14
CA GLU A 199 4.15 -8.78 -4.13
C GLU A 199 4.21 -7.54 -3.24
N VAL A 200 3.72 -6.40 -3.75
CA VAL A 200 3.66 -5.14 -3.01
C VAL A 200 2.24 -4.60 -2.86
N ASN A 201 1.32 -5.07 -3.72
CA ASN A 201 -0.09 -4.71 -3.65
C ASN A 201 -0.92 -5.83 -4.29
N GLN A 202 -2.07 -6.14 -3.70
CA GLN A 202 -3.14 -6.92 -4.29
C GLN A 202 -4.39 -6.04 -4.34
N ALA A 203 -5.10 -6.08 -5.46
CA ALA A 203 -6.44 -5.51 -5.58
C ALA A 203 -7.42 -6.63 -5.90
N GLY A 204 -8.36 -6.85 -4.99
CA GLY A 204 -9.50 -7.72 -5.18
C GLY A 204 -10.42 -7.22 -6.28
N ILE A 205 -10.79 -8.08 -7.23
CA ILE A 205 -11.82 -7.74 -8.23
C ILE A 205 -13.11 -8.49 -7.94
N THR A 206 -13.01 -9.73 -7.47
CA THR A 206 -14.15 -10.48 -6.92
C THR A 206 -13.95 -10.71 -5.43
N ASP A 207 -13.52 -11.92 -5.07
CA ASP A 207 -13.44 -12.45 -3.71
C ASP A 207 -11.97 -12.55 -3.27
N ALA A 208 -11.18 -11.54 -3.63
CA ALA A 208 -9.81 -11.41 -3.17
C ALA A 208 -9.69 -10.18 -2.28
N PRO A 209 -8.93 -10.24 -1.17
CA PRO A 209 -8.74 -9.06 -0.36
C PRO A 209 -7.86 -8.03 -1.07
N ASP A 210 -8.07 -6.77 -0.71
CA ASP A 210 -7.12 -5.69 -0.98
C ASP A 210 -6.01 -5.75 0.06
N GLU A 211 -4.76 -5.95 -0.38
CA GLU A 211 -3.58 -5.96 0.48
C GLU A 211 -2.54 -4.96 -0.01
N GLN A 212 -1.87 -4.28 0.91
CA GLN A 212 -0.78 -3.35 0.62
C GLN A 212 0.43 -3.61 1.51
N LEU A 213 1.61 -3.66 0.89
CA LEU A 213 2.85 -3.87 1.61
C LEU A 213 3.17 -2.68 2.51
N VAL A 214 3.39 -2.96 3.80
CA VAL A 214 3.78 -1.98 4.82
C VAL A 214 5.29 -1.99 5.04
N TRP A 215 5.90 -3.16 5.11
CA TRP A 215 7.35 -3.34 5.09
C TRP A 215 7.73 -4.74 4.63
N ALA A 216 8.95 -4.92 4.15
CA ALA A 216 9.52 -6.22 3.83
C ALA A 216 11.02 -6.30 4.18
N LYS A 217 11.50 -7.51 4.45
CA LYS A 217 12.91 -7.86 4.49
C LYS A 217 13.13 -8.99 3.49
N VAL A 218 13.71 -8.72 2.34
CA VAL A 218 13.78 -9.69 1.24
C VAL A 218 15.23 -9.94 0.88
N CYS A 219 15.68 -11.18 1.04
CA CYS A 219 17.04 -11.61 0.69
C CYS A 219 18.15 -10.67 1.26
N GLY A 220 17.96 -10.18 2.50
CA GLY A 220 18.91 -9.29 3.18
C GLY A 220 18.73 -7.79 2.89
N ARG A 221 17.74 -7.38 2.10
CA ARG A 221 17.36 -5.98 1.85
C ARG A 221 16.09 -5.64 2.62
N THR A 222 15.96 -4.38 3.04
CA THR A 222 14.76 -3.90 3.75
C THR A 222 14.01 -2.89 2.88
N TYR A 223 12.68 -3.02 2.84
CA TYR A 223 11.74 -2.16 2.10
C TYR A 223 10.67 -1.68 3.06
N GLY A 224 10.27 -0.41 2.98
CA GLY A 224 9.68 0.26 4.14
C GLY A 224 10.68 0.30 5.31
N ASP A 225 10.37 1.05 6.35
CA ASP A 225 11.22 1.06 7.56
C ASP A 225 10.65 0.19 8.68
N GLY A 226 9.40 -0.30 8.53
CA GLY A 226 8.66 -0.93 9.63
C GLY A 226 8.59 -0.05 10.89
N SER A 227 8.98 1.23 10.79
CA SER A 227 9.04 2.15 11.92
C SER A 227 7.86 3.09 11.80
N VAL A 228 6.93 2.92 12.73
CA VAL A 228 5.87 3.88 13.01
C VAL A 228 6.54 5.18 13.43
N THR A 229 6.72 6.12 12.49
CA THR A 229 7.30 7.43 12.78
C THR A 229 6.20 8.46 12.90
N HIS A 230 6.07 9.06 14.09
CA HIS A 230 5.23 10.23 14.31
C HIS A 230 6.11 11.50 14.19
N ASP A 231 5.65 12.53 13.45
CA ASP A 231 6.35 13.84 13.32
C ASP A 231 5.36 14.89 12.76
N VAL A 232 4.89 15.81 13.60
CA VAL A 232 4.08 16.96 13.21
C VAL A 232 4.87 18.26 13.34
N ALA A 233 5.17 18.88 12.21
CA ALA A 233 5.99 20.08 12.14
C ALA A 233 5.16 21.32 11.84
N LEU A 234 5.49 22.43 12.50
CA LEU A 234 5.12 23.76 12.03
C LEU A 234 6.18 24.19 11.01
N THR A 235 5.92 24.04 9.72
CA THR A 235 6.91 24.26 8.65
C THR A 235 6.98 25.72 8.20
N SER A 236 5.94 26.50 8.46
CA SER A 236 5.97 27.95 8.28
C SER A 236 5.17 28.65 9.37
N PHE A 237 5.67 29.80 9.82
CA PHE A 237 4.92 30.71 10.67
C PHE A 237 5.35 32.15 10.38
N THR A 238 4.41 33.02 10.04
CA THR A 238 4.67 34.40 9.61
C THR A 238 3.63 35.35 10.17
N ALA A 239 3.97 36.65 10.24
CA ALA A 239 3.08 37.71 10.69
C ALA A 239 3.08 38.87 9.68
N SER A 240 1.91 39.42 9.37
CA SER A 240 1.78 40.59 8.50
C SER A 240 0.62 41.51 8.95
N PRO A 241 0.87 42.81 9.18
CA PRO A 241 2.18 43.47 9.14
C PRO A 241 3.02 43.16 10.39
N THR A 242 4.36 43.21 10.26
CA THR A 242 5.30 43.02 11.38
C THR A 242 5.51 44.28 12.22
N SER A 243 4.97 45.43 11.81
CA SER A 243 4.98 46.69 12.54
C SER A 243 3.56 47.26 12.54
N VAL A 244 2.95 47.38 13.72
CA VAL A 244 1.54 47.73 13.89
C VAL A 244 1.35 48.76 14.99
N MET A 245 0.31 49.59 14.85
CA MET A 245 -0.17 50.43 15.95
C MET A 245 -1.15 49.65 16.82
N ARG A 246 -1.30 50.10 18.06
CA ARG A 246 -2.39 49.67 18.94
C ARG A 246 -3.75 49.78 18.24
N GLY A 247 -4.59 48.76 18.39
CA GLY A 247 -5.90 48.68 17.76
C GLY A 247 -5.89 48.19 16.30
N GLN A 248 -4.72 48.06 15.66
CA GLN A 248 -4.62 47.46 14.32
C GLN A 248 -4.60 45.93 14.40
N THR A 249 -4.86 45.30 13.25
CA THR A 249 -4.90 43.84 13.13
C THR A 249 -3.61 43.31 12.51
N VAL A 250 -3.03 42.29 13.13
CA VAL A 250 -1.97 41.45 12.57
C VAL A 250 -2.59 40.16 12.07
N THR A 251 -2.21 39.71 10.88
CA THR A 251 -2.54 38.38 10.37
C THR A 251 -1.34 37.47 10.58
N PHE A 252 -1.55 36.36 11.29
CA PHE A 252 -0.58 35.29 11.44
C PHE A 252 -0.94 34.16 10.49
N SER A 253 0.01 33.70 9.68
CA SER A 253 -0.18 32.58 8.75
C SER A 253 0.82 31.50 9.05
N GLY A 254 0.40 30.24 8.98
CA GLY A 254 1.29 29.11 9.17
C GLY A 254 0.88 27.88 8.38
N THR A 255 1.84 26.99 8.21
CA THR A 255 1.71 25.70 7.55
C THR A 255 2.15 24.61 8.52
N VAL A 256 1.30 23.60 8.68
CA VAL A 256 1.58 22.42 9.49
C VAL A 256 1.69 21.23 8.56
N LYS A 257 2.66 20.37 8.82
CA LYS A 257 2.92 19.15 8.05
C LYS A 257 3.01 17.96 8.99
N ASN A 258 2.42 16.83 8.60
CA ASN A 258 2.79 15.55 9.17
C ASN A 258 3.94 14.95 8.35
N ASN A 259 5.17 15.04 8.84
CA ASN A 259 6.34 14.36 8.24
C ASN A 259 6.39 12.88 8.60
N GLY A 260 5.56 12.45 9.56
CA GLY A 260 5.42 11.07 9.98
C GLY A 260 4.67 10.21 8.96
N LYS A 261 4.58 8.92 9.31
CA LYS A 261 3.95 7.86 8.54
C LYS A 261 2.59 7.43 9.10
N VAL A 262 2.21 7.97 10.25
CA VAL A 262 0.93 7.71 10.93
C VAL A 262 0.03 8.92 10.80
N SER A 263 -1.26 8.70 10.57
CA SER A 263 -2.25 9.79 10.59
C SER A 263 -2.43 10.34 12.01
N GLU A 264 -2.31 11.66 12.16
CA GLU A 264 -2.37 12.33 13.47
C GLU A 264 -3.68 13.10 13.63
N SER A 265 -4.34 12.92 14.78
CA SER A 265 -5.59 13.60 15.10
C SER A 265 -5.51 14.29 16.46
N GLY A 266 -6.34 15.32 16.67
CA GLY A 266 -6.38 16.05 17.94
C GLY A 266 -5.18 16.96 18.20
N VAL A 267 -4.29 17.14 17.22
CA VAL A 267 -3.14 18.07 17.30
C VAL A 267 -3.66 19.50 17.52
N LYS A 268 -3.08 20.21 18.49
CA LYS A 268 -3.48 21.57 18.86
C LYS A 268 -2.41 22.58 18.53
N PHE A 269 -2.78 23.64 17.82
CA PHE A 269 -1.95 24.82 17.61
C PHE A 269 -2.20 25.87 18.68
N THR A 270 -1.14 26.34 19.33
CA THR A 270 -1.17 27.36 20.39
C THR A 270 -0.26 28.53 20.02
N MET A 271 -0.70 29.76 20.31
CA MET A 271 0.12 30.96 20.18
C MET A 271 0.39 31.58 21.54
N THR A 272 1.65 31.91 21.81
CA THR A 272 2.07 32.53 23.07
C THR A 272 2.98 33.73 22.83
N THR A 273 3.03 34.64 23.80
CA THR A 273 4.05 35.68 23.90
C THR A 273 4.46 35.83 25.36
N ASN A 274 5.76 35.87 25.66
CA ASN A 274 6.30 35.89 27.02
C ASN A 274 5.65 34.81 27.94
N GLY A 275 5.44 33.61 27.41
CA GLY A 275 4.79 32.49 28.12
C GLY A 275 3.27 32.65 28.32
N THR A 276 2.68 33.79 27.95
CA THR A 276 1.23 34.00 28.04
C THR A 276 0.55 33.56 26.76
N GLN A 277 -0.49 32.73 26.89
CA GLN A 277 -1.30 32.29 25.77
C GLN A 277 -2.18 33.43 25.25
N LEU A 278 -2.17 33.62 23.93
CA LEU A 278 -2.85 34.73 23.27
C LEU A 278 -4.33 34.46 22.96
N ARG A 279 -4.70 33.18 22.86
CA ARG A 279 -6.05 32.70 22.53
C ARG A 279 -6.21 31.22 22.89
N PRO A 280 -7.43 30.68 23.04
CA PRO A 280 -7.63 29.23 23.16
C PRO A 280 -6.94 28.44 22.03
N PRO A 281 -6.41 27.24 22.30
CA PRO A 281 -5.73 26.43 21.29
C PRO A 281 -6.69 26.04 20.18
N LEU A 282 -6.19 25.97 18.95
CA LEU A 282 -6.96 25.53 17.79
C LEU A 282 -6.67 24.05 17.54
N THR A 283 -7.70 23.21 17.58
CA THR A 283 -7.59 21.82 17.12
C THR A 283 -7.51 21.80 15.60
N LEU A 284 -6.50 21.13 15.06
CA LEU A 284 -6.32 20.93 13.62
C LEU A 284 -7.19 19.77 13.12
N PRO A 285 -7.54 19.74 11.82
CA PRO A 285 -8.09 18.53 11.22
C PRO A 285 -7.10 17.37 11.34
N THR A 286 -7.58 16.14 11.18
CA THR A 286 -6.69 14.98 11.05
C THR A 286 -5.72 15.20 9.89
N LEU A 287 -4.43 14.96 10.14
CA LEU A 287 -3.36 15.08 9.17
C LEU A 287 -2.91 13.67 8.78
N THR A 288 -3.23 13.23 7.57
CA THR A 288 -2.70 11.96 7.05
C THR A 288 -1.19 12.06 6.84
N ALA A 289 -0.52 10.91 6.72
CA ALA A 289 0.93 10.86 6.49
C ALA A 289 1.34 11.73 5.29
N GLY A 290 2.34 12.59 5.47
CA GLY A 290 2.83 13.53 4.45
C GLY A 290 1.94 14.75 4.18
N GLN A 291 0.73 14.82 4.74
CA GLN A 291 -0.22 15.91 4.46
C GLN A 291 0.26 17.24 5.04
N GLU A 292 -0.04 18.32 4.30
CA GLU A 292 0.14 19.70 4.74
C GLU A 292 -1.20 20.43 4.84
N VAL A 293 -1.36 21.25 5.88
CA VAL A 293 -2.47 22.18 6.03
C VAL A 293 -1.94 23.58 6.29
N SER A 294 -2.51 24.58 5.61
CA SER A 294 -2.18 25.98 5.85
C SER A 294 -3.39 26.74 6.37
N GLY A 295 -3.14 27.73 7.21
CA GLY A 295 -4.19 28.55 7.80
C GLY A 295 -3.71 29.95 8.15
N SER A 296 -4.66 30.85 8.40
CA SER A 296 -4.35 32.19 8.89
C SER A 296 -5.32 32.64 9.97
N LEU A 297 -4.83 33.48 10.88
CA LEU A 297 -5.53 34.00 12.04
C LEU A 297 -5.32 35.51 12.14
N LYS A 298 -6.41 36.25 12.28
CA LYS A 298 -6.37 37.70 12.48
C LYS A 298 -6.49 38.03 13.96
N MET A 299 -5.59 38.88 14.46
CA MET A 299 -5.56 39.32 15.85
C MET A 299 -5.45 40.83 15.93
N LYS A 300 -6.35 41.45 16.69
CA LYS A 300 -6.31 42.88 16.98
C LYS A 300 -5.35 43.15 18.14
N VAL A 301 -4.39 44.06 17.94
CA VAL A 301 -3.48 44.51 18.99
C VAL A 301 -4.29 45.30 20.03
N PRO A 302 -4.25 44.93 21.32
CA PRO A 302 -4.96 45.67 22.36
C PRO A 302 -4.56 47.14 22.41
N LEU A 303 -5.52 48.03 22.69
CA LEU A 303 -5.24 49.46 22.87
C LEU A 303 -4.31 49.74 24.06
N THR A 304 -4.22 48.79 24.99
CA THR A 304 -3.40 48.81 26.20
C THR A 304 -2.01 48.19 26.02
N ALA A 305 -1.71 47.62 24.83
CA ALA A 305 -0.40 47.02 24.60
C ALA A 305 0.71 48.06 24.73
N ALA A 306 1.79 47.70 25.44
CA ALA A 306 2.98 48.52 25.53
C ALA A 306 3.63 48.64 24.14
N LYS A 307 4.34 49.74 23.90
CA LYS A 307 5.19 49.84 22.72
C LYS A 307 6.40 48.92 22.89
N GLY A 308 6.83 48.28 21.82
CA GLY A 308 8.00 47.41 21.86
C GLY A 308 7.93 46.22 20.91
N GLU A 309 8.94 45.37 21.00
CA GLU A 309 9.01 44.12 20.25
C GLU A 309 8.33 42.99 21.02
N TYR A 310 7.49 42.24 20.30
CA TYR A 310 6.78 41.06 20.80
C TYR A 310 7.25 39.86 19.99
N LEU A 311 7.81 38.87 20.69
CA LEU A 311 8.09 37.56 20.13
C LEU A 311 6.84 36.70 20.31
N ILE A 312 6.28 36.26 19.19
CA ILE A 312 5.08 35.43 19.13
C ILE A 312 5.52 34.04 18.71
N THR A 313 5.31 33.05 19.58
CA THR A 313 5.65 31.66 19.29
C THR A 313 4.39 30.87 19.00
N GLY A 314 4.32 30.28 17.82
CA GLY A 314 3.34 29.25 17.46
C GLY A 314 3.92 27.88 17.81
N THR A 315 3.14 27.03 18.48
CA THR A 315 3.54 25.67 18.87
C THR A 315 2.43 24.66 18.62
N LEU A 316 2.80 23.49 18.11
CA LEU A 316 1.94 22.32 18.03
C LEU A 316 2.08 21.49 19.32
N SER A 317 0.99 20.88 19.76
CA SER A 317 1.04 19.85 20.81
C SER A 317 1.82 18.65 20.32
N THR A 318 2.67 18.07 21.17
CA THR A 318 3.39 16.84 20.89
C THR A 318 2.43 15.66 20.71
N VAL A 319 2.70 14.79 19.75
CA VAL A 319 2.02 13.50 19.61
C VAL A 319 2.85 12.41 20.30
N THR A 320 2.20 11.36 20.82
CA THR A 320 2.91 10.27 21.49
C THR A 320 3.78 9.52 20.47
N GLY A 321 5.05 9.28 20.81
CA GLY A 321 5.98 8.60 19.89
C GLY A 321 6.61 9.51 18.83
N GLU A 322 6.42 10.83 18.95
CA GLU A 322 7.00 11.80 18.03
C GLU A 322 8.53 11.76 18.03
N THR A 323 9.10 11.57 16.85
CA THR A 323 10.54 11.35 16.65
C THR A 323 11.33 12.65 16.58
N ASN A 324 10.66 13.75 16.25
CA ASN A 324 11.23 15.09 16.21
C ASN A 324 10.22 16.09 16.76
N THR A 325 10.45 16.59 17.96
CA THR A 325 9.56 17.57 18.62
C THR A 325 10.09 19.00 18.52
N ALA A 326 11.31 19.17 17.99
CA ALA A 326 11.99 20.45 17.91
C ALA A 326 11.43 21.34 16.78
N ASN A 327 10.78 20.74 15.78
CA ASN A 327 10.14 21.40 14.64
C ASN A 327 8.65 21.74 14.90
N ASN A 328 8.12 21.45 16.10
CA ASN A 328 6.73 21.73 16.47
C ASN A 328 6.50 23.22 16.77
N GLY A 329 7.56 24.04 16.83
CA GLY A 329 7.47 25.44 17.24
C GLY A 329 8.26 26.39 16.35
N MET A 330 7.69 27.57 16.10
CA MET A 330 8.35 28.67 15.39
C MET A 330 8.01 30.01 16.03
N THR A 331 8.95 30.95 16.02
CA THR A 331 8.79 32.29 16.60
C THR A 331 8.89 33.35 15.51
N VAL A 332 7.96 34.30 15.55
CA VAL A 332 7.95 35.50 14.70
C VAL A 332 7.96 36.77 15.55
N LYS A 333 8.47 37.86 14.98
CA LYS A 333 8.54 39.15 15.65
C LYS A 333 7.47 40.12 15.13
N VAL A 334 6.78 40.77 16.05
CA VAL A 334 5.85 41.88 15.78
C VAL A 334 6.24 43.09 16.62
N THR A 335 6.31 44.27 16.02
CA THR A 335 6.64 45.53 16.71
C THR A 335 5.38 46.37 16.89
N VAL A 336 5.06 46.73 18.13
CA VAL A 336 3.97 47.65 18.47
C VAL A 336 4.53 49.06 18.60
N LYS A 337 3.99 49.98 17.79
CA LYS A 337 4.38 51.41 17.76
C LYS A 337 3.41 52.32 18.51
#